data_AF-A0ABD1EQ31-F1
#
_entry.id   AF-A0ABD1EQ31-F1
#
_cell.length_a   1.000
_cell.length_b   1.000
_cell.length_c   1.000
_cell.angle_alpha   90.00
_cell.angle_beta   90.00
_cell.angle_gamma   90.00
#
_symmetry.space_group_name_H-M   'P 1'
#
loop_
_entity.id
_entity.type
_entity.pdbx_description
1 polymer ?
#
loop_
_entity_poly.entity_id
_entity_poly.type
_entity_poly.pdbx_seq_one_letter_code
_entity_poly.pdbx_strand_id
1 'polypeptide(L)'
;MADRLTQLQDCINQQAEHFCNSIGILQQFAQPSKFPNFDRNGSQTPQQQTQDDYVQLFTTLIARCAKDIDTLIESLPSEENSIELQLASLHQLEVENQEAAAQLDAVVRSGQQLLEKIQEALSDIAQAQLDMQHLTKTTSGSRE
;
A
#
# COMPACT_ATOMS: atom_id res chain seq x y z
N MET A 1 -3.34 3.52 3.63
CA MET A 1 -3.37 2.49 2.58
C MET A 1 -4.79 1.95 2.59
N ALA A 2 -5.64 2.40 1.67
CA ALA A 2 -7.05 2.01 1.64
C ALA A 2 -7.17 0.59 1.08
N ASP A 3 -8.01 -0.25 1.69
CA ASP A 3 -8.35 -1.56 1.13
C ASP A 3 -9.03 -1.41 -0.24
N ARG A 4 -9.00 -2.45 -1.08
CA ARG A 4 -9.58 -2.41 -2.43
C ARG A 4 -11.06 -2.07 -2.41
N LEU A 5 -11.80 -2.53 -1.39
CA LEU A 5 -13.22 -2.17 -1.25
C LEU A 5 -13.42 -0.69 -0.94
N THR A 6 -12.56 -0.10 -0.10
CA THR A 6 -12.60 1.33 0.20
C THR A 6 -12.24 2.16 -1.03
N GLN A 7 -11.22 1.75 -1.80
CA GLN A 7 -10.86 2.41 -3.06
C GLN A 7 -12.03 2.39 -4.06
N LEU A 8 -12.74 1.26 -4.16
CA LEU A 8 -13.92 1.13 -5.01
C LEU A 8 -15.03 2.09 -4.59
N GLN A 9 -15.30 2.20 -3.27
CA GLN A 9 -16.26 3.16 -2.74
C GLN A 9 -15.89 4.60 -3.09
N ASP A 10 -14.62 4.97 -2.93
CA ASP A 10 -14.13 6.31 -3.26
C ASP A 10 -14.28 6.61 -4.76
N CYS A 11 -13.95 5.67 -5.64
CA CYS A 11 -14.15 5.82 -7.08
C CYS A 11 -15.64 5.96 -7.46
N ILE A 12 -16.54 5.21 -6.82
CA ILE A 12 -17.99 5.35 -7.07
C ILE A 12 -18.48 6.74 -6.65
N ASN A 13 -18.03 7.23 -5.49
CA ASN A 13 -18.38 8.59 -5.04
C ASN A 13 -17.85 9.65 -6.01
N GLN A 14 -16.59 9.53 -6.45
CA GLN A 14 -15.99 10.42 -7.43
C GLN A 14 -16.73 10.39 -8.77
N GLN A 15 -17.17 9.21 -9.21
CA GLN A 15 -17.96 9.06 -10.43
C GLN A 15 -19.30 9.79 -10.32
N ALA A 16 -19.97 9.73 -9.17
CA ALA A 16 -21.21 10.46 -8.90
C ALA A 16 -20.98 11.98 -8.90
N GLU A 17 -19.87 12.46 -8.33
CA GLU A 17 -19.49 13.87 -8.40
C GLU A 17 -19.25 14.33 -9.85
N HIS A 18 -18.55 13.54 -10.67
CA HIS A 18 -18.36 13.85 -12.08
C HIS A 18 -19.70 13.95 -12.84
N PHE A 19 -20.66 13.08 -12.54
CA PHE A 19 -22.00 13.18 -13.12
C PHE A 19 -22.74 14.44 -12.67
N CYS A 20 -22.79 14.73 -11.37
CA CYS A 20 -23.47 15.94 -10.87
C CYS A 20 -22.85 17.22 -11.44
N ASN A 21 -21.52 17.32 -11.44
CA ASN A 21 -20.82 18.50 -11.94
C ASN A 21 -21.00 18.67 -13.45
N SER A 22 -20.94 17.58 -14.22
CA SER A 22 -21.15 17.63 -15.68
C SER A 22 -22.58 18.08 -16.03
N ILE A 23 -23.59 17.58 -15.32
CA ILE A 23 -24.99 18.00 -15.50
C ILE A 23 -25.15 19.48 -15.14
N GLY A 24 -24.57 19.93 -14.02
CA GLY A 24 -24.63 21.34 -13.62
C GLY A 24 -24.05 22.27 -14.68
N ILE A 25 -22.90 21.90 -15.25
CA ILE A 25 -22.27 22.66 -16.35
C ILE A 25 -23.12 22.63 -17.62
N LEU A 26 -23.67 21.48 -18.01
CA LEU A 26 -24.57 21.39 -19.18
C LEU A 26 -25.80 22.30 -19.02
N GLN A 27 -26.38 22.36 -17.82
CA GLN A 27 -27.51 23.25 -17.54
C GLN A 27 -27.11 24.73 -17.57
N GLN A 28 -25.93 25.08 -17.06
CA GLN A 28 -25.43 26.46 -17.08
C GLN A 28 -25.23 26.99 -18.51
N PHE A 29 -24.79 26.15 -19.44
CA PHE A 29 -24.58 26.50 -20.84
C PHE A 29 -25.77 26.16 -21.77
N ALA A 30 -26.88 25.66 -21.22
CA ALA A 30 -28.03 25.26 -22.01
C ALA A 30 -28.65 26.47 -22.73
N GLN A 31 -28.73 26.41 -24.06
CA GLN A 31 -29.43 27.44 -24.83
C GLN A 31 -30.94 27.18 -24.85
N PRO A 32 -31.78 28.23 -24.77
CA PRO A 32 -33.22 28.09 -24.91
C PRO A 32 -33.59 27.42 -26.24
N SER A 33 -34.52 26.46 -26.20
CA SER A 33 -35.05 25.84 -27.41
C SER A 33 -35.75 26.87 -28.29
N LYS A 34 -35.43 26.88 -29.59
CA LYS A 34 -36.11 27.74 -30.56
C LYS A 34 -37.39 27.04 -31.03
N PHE A 35 -38.53 27.63 -30.72
CA PHE A 35 -39.82 27.19 -31.28
C PHE A 35 -40.09 27.95 -32.58
N PRO A 36 -40.69 27.31 -33.60
CA PRO A 36 -41.17 28.01 -34.78
C PRO A 36 -42.09 29.17 -34.34
N ASN A 37 -41.77 30.39 -34.76
CA ASN A 37 -42.50 31.65 -34.48
C ASN A 37 -42.18 32.35 -33.14
N PHE A 38 -41.17 31.92 -32.36
CA PHE A 38 -40.75 32.61 -31.14
C PHE A 38 -39.28 33.08 -31.23
N ASP A 39 -39.00 34.05 -32.09
CA ASP A 39 -37.69 34.72 -32.17
C ASP A 39 -37.57 35.79 -31.08
N ARG A 40 -37.36 35.35 -29.84
CA ARG A 40 -36.71 36.21 -28.85
C ARG A 40 -35.21 36.20 -29.17
N ASN A 41 -34.73 37.22 -29.86
CA ASN A 41 -33.31 37.55 -29.97
C ASN A 41 -32.76 37.97 -28.59
N GLY A 42 -32.66 37.01 -27.67
CA GLY A 42 -32.02 37.16 -26.37
C GLY A 42 -30.55 36.77 -26.49
N SER A 43 -29.68 37.78 -26.50
CA SER A 43 -28.24 37.73 -26.17
C SER A 43 -27.49 36.44 -26.56
N GLN A 44 -26.84 36.46 -27.72
CA GLN A 44 -25.76 35.51 -28.02
C GLN A 44 -24.62 35.75 -27.04
N THR A 45 -24.45 34.88 -26.04
CA THR A 45 -23.26 34.88 -25.20
C THR A 45 -22.13 34.14 -25.92
N PRO A 46 -20.91 34.71 -25.99
CA PRO A 46 -19.77 34.19 -26.76
C PRO A 46 -19.04 32.99 -26.09
N GLN A 47 -19.76 32.00 -25.55
CA GLN A 47 -19.20 30.97 -24.65
C GLN A 47 -19.13 29.54 -25.20
N GLN A 48 -19.43 29.32 -26.49
CA GLN A 48 -19.46 27.98 -27.10
C GLN A 48 -18.14 27.21 -26.98
N GLN A 49 -16.99 27.87 -27.15
CA GLN A 49 -15.67 27.21 -27.03
C GLN A 49 -15.42 26.64 -25.62
N THR A 50 -15.80 27.38 -24.58
CA THR A 50 -15.64 26.94 -23.19
C THR A 50 -16.57 25.77 -22.85
N GLN A 51 -17.75 25.71 -23.47
CA GLN A 51 -18.68 24.60 -23.30
C GLN A 51 -18.10 23.28 -23.86
N ASP A 52 -17.54 23.31 -25.07
CA ASP A 52 -16.97 22.11 -25.70
C ASP A 52 -15.78 21.54 -24.91
N ASP A 53 -14.93 22.41 -24.35
CA ASP A 53 -13.80 22.00 -23.49
C ASP A 53 -14.29 21.28 -22.23
N TYR A 54 -15.35 21.78 -21.58
CA TYR A 54 -15.92 21.13 -20.40
C TYR A 54 -16.61 19.79 -20.75
N VAL A 55 -17.28 19.70 -21.89
CA VAL A 55 -17.89 18.45 -22.36
C VAL A 55 -16.81 17.39 -22.56
N GLN A 56 -15.71 17.73 -23.23
CA GLN A 56 -14.57 16.82 -23.43
C GLN A 56 -13.92 16.42 -22.11
N LEU A 57 -13.71 17.37 -21.20
CA LEU A 57 -13.13 17.12 -19.88
C LEU A 57 -13.98 16.12 -19.08
N PHE A 58 -15.28 16.40 -18.89
CA PHE A 58 -16.15 15.52 -18.10
C PHE A 58 -16.37 14.16 -18.76
N THR A 59 -16.46 14.10 -20.09
CA THR A 59 -16.51 12.82 -20.81
C THR A 59 -15.28 11.97 -20.52
N THR A 60 -14.10 12.58 -20.55
CA THR A 60 -12.83 11.89 -20.26
C THR A 60 -12.77 11.43 -18.80
N LEU A 61 -13.14 12.30 -17.86
CA LEU A 61 -13.14 11.97 -16.43
C LEU A 61 -14.11 10.83 -16.11
N ILE A 62 -15.33 10.87 -16.66
CA ILE A 62 -16.34 9.83 -16.47
C ILE A 62 -15.87 8.51 -17.08
N ALA A 63 -15.42 8.51 -18.34
CA ALA A 63 -14.99 7.28 -19.02
C ALA A 63 -13.79 6.63 -18.32
N ARG A 64 -12.83 7.45 -17.86
CA ARG A 64 -11.67 6.96 -17.12
C ARG A 64 -12.07 6.40 -15.76
N CYS A 65 -12.86 7.14 -14.98
CA CYS A 65 -13.28 6.71 -13.65
C CYS A 65 -14.11 5.40 -13.72
N ALA A 66 -14.99 5.27 -14.72
CA ALA A 66 -15.69 4.02 -14.99
C ALA A 66 -14.73 2.86 -15.30
N LYS A 67 -13.68 3.10 -16.09
CA LYS A 67 -12.68 2.06 -16.36
C LYS A 67 -11.86 1.68 -15.13
N ASP A 68 -11.51 2.67 -14.31
CA ASP A 68 -10.82 2.44 -13.04
C ASP A 68 -11.69 1.62 -12.07
N ILE A 69 -13.01 1.86 -12.04
CA ILE A 69 -13.99 1.05 -11.31
C ILE A 69 -13.99 -0.41 -11.79
N ASP A 70 -14.08 -0.64 -13.11
CA ASP A 70 -14.05 -2.00 -13.67
C ASP A 70 -12.77 -2.75 -13.26
N THR A 71 -11.61 -2.10 -13.38
CA THR A 71 -10.33 -2.70 -12.99
C THR A 71 -10.23 -2.96 -11.49
N LEU A 72 -10.83 -2.10 -10.65
CA LEU A 72 -10.91 -2.35 -9.22
C LEU A 72 -11.77 -3.57 -8.90
N ILE A 73 -12.92 -3.73 -9.57
CA ILE A 73 -13.80 -4.89 -9.43
C ILE A 73 -13.07 -6.18 -9.84
N GLU A 74 -12.37 -6.18 -10.99
CA GLU A 74 -11.56 -7.31 -11.46
C GLU A 74 -10.41 -7.67 -10.49
N SER A 75 -9.93 -6.69 -9.72
CA SER A 75 -8.87 -6.89 -8.72
C SER A 75 -9.35 -7.34 -7.35
N LEU A 76 -10.67 -7.41 -7.12
CA LEU A 76 -11.21 -7.90 -5.87
C LEU A 76 -10.86 -9.40 -5.69
N PRO A 77 -10.53 -9.83 -4.47
CA PRO A 77 -10.28 -11.24 -4.20
C PRO A 77 -11.53 -12.06 -4.56
N SER A 78 -11.32 -13.20 -5.23
CA SER A 78 -12.39 -14.03 -5.81
C SER A 78 -13.44 -14.45 -4.77
N GLU A 79 -14.71 -14.25 -5.11
CA GLU A 79 -15.87 -14.62 -4.29
C GLU A 79 -16.13 -16.13 -4.24
N GLU A 80 -15.44 -16.92 -5.09
CA GLU A 80 -15.53 -18.38 -5.15
C GLU A 80 -14.93 -19.11 -3.93
N ASN A 81 -14.19 -18.40 -3.08
CA ASN A 81 -13.74 -18.97 -1.81
C ASN A 81 -14.89 -18.94 -0.80
N SER A 82 -15.60 -20.06 -0.68
CA SER A 82 -16.57 -20.27 0.40
C SER A 82 -15.93 -19.92 1.75
N ILE A 83 -16.72 -19.40 2.69
CA ILE A 83 -16.25 -19.07 4.04
C ILE A 83 -15.52 -20.26 4.69
N GLU A 84 -15.98 -21.47 4.39
CA GLU A 84 -15.36 -22.72 4.85
C GLU A 84 -13.94 -22.92 4.28
N LEU A 85 -13.73 -22.69 2.98
CA LEU A 85 -12.41 -22.79 2.37
C LEU A 85 -11.46 -21.70 2.90
N GLN A 86 -11.97 -20.50 3.16
CA GLN A 86 -11.19 -19.42 3.78
C GLN A 86 -10.76 -19.78 5.20
N LEU A 87 -11.67 -20.34 6.02
CA LEU A 87 -11.36 -20.80 7.37
C LEU A 87 -10.33 -21.94 7.36
N ALA A 88 -10.45 -22.89 6.43
CA ALA A 88 -9.48 -23.97 6.27
C ALA A 88 -8.09 -23.42 5.88
N SER A 89 -8.03 -22.45 4.96
CA SER A 89 -6.79 -21.79 4.57
C SER A 89 -6.17 -20.98 5.73
N LEU A 90 -6.98 -20.28 6.53
CA LEU A 90 -6.52 -19.58 7.72
C LEU A 90 -5.93 -20.54 8.77
N HIS A 91 -6.60 -21.66 9.02
CA HIS A 91 -6.10 -22.68 9.94
C HIS A 91 -4.76 -23.27 9.45
N GLN A 92 -4.64 -23.55 8.16
CA GLN A 92 -3.38 -24.01 7.57
C GLN A 92 -2.26 -22.98 7.75
N LEU A 93 -2.52 -21.70 7.45
CA LEU A 93 -1.55 -20.62 7.64
C LEU A 93 -1.14 -20.46 9.11
N GLU A 94 -2.06 -20.68 10.06
CA GLU A 94 -1.75 -20.63 11.49
C GLU A 94 -0.79 -21.76 11.90
N VAL A 95 -1.04 -22.98 11.42
CA VAL A 95 -0.15 -24.13 11.67
C VAL A 95 1.23 -23.89 11.06
N GLU A 96 1.30 -23.45 9.80
CA GLU A 96 2.56 -23.13 9.13
C GLU A 96 3.33 -22.01 9.86
N ASN A 97 2.62 -21.01 10.38
CA ASN A 97 3.22 -19.94 11.17
C ASN A 97 3.82 -20.45 12.48
N GLN A 98 3.10 -21.33 13.19
CA GLN A 98 3.58 -21.95 14.43
C GLN A 98 4.83 -22.82 14.18
N GLU A 99 4.84 -23.60 13.11
CA GLU A 99 5.99 -24.41 12.73
C GLU A 99 7.21 -23.54 12.36
N ALA A 100 7.01 -22.48 11.58
CA ALA A 100 8.05 -21.54 11.23
C ALA A 100 8.61 -20.82 12.48
N ALA A 101 7.76 -20.44 13.43
CA ALA A 101 8.16 -19.84 14.69
C ALA A 101 8.99 -20.82 15.55
N ALA A 102 8.61 -22.09 15.62
CA ALA A 102 9.37 -23.11 16.35
C ALA A 102 10.75 -23.37 15.72
N GLN A 103 10.82 -23.41 14.39
CA GLN A 103 12.08 -23.51 13.66
C GLN A 103 12.97 -22.29 13.92
N LEU A 104 12.40 -21.09 13.91
CA LEU A 104 13.11 -19.86 14.23
C LEU A 104 13.67 -19.89 15.65
N ASP A 105 12.87 -20.31 16.65
CA ASP A 105 13.32 -20.40 18.05
C ASP A 105 14.49 -21.40 18.19
N ALA A 106 14.42 -22.55 17.52
CA ALA A 106 15.50 -23.53 17.53
C ALA A 106 16.80 -22.96 16.95
N VAL A 107 16.73 -22.25 15.82
CA VAL A 107 17.88 -21.61 15.19
C VAL A 107 18.45 -20.51 16.08
N VAL A 108 17.60 -19.66 16.66
CA VAL A 108 18.02 -18.58 17.58
C VAL A 108 18.73 -19.15 18.80
N ARG A 109 18.18 -20.20 19.43
CA ARG A 109 18.81 -20.87 20.58
C ARG A 109 20.17 -21.45 20.22
N SER A 110 20.28 -22.13 19.08
CA SER A 110 21.56 -22.65 18.60
C SER A 110 22.57 -21.52 18.35
N GLY A 111 22.12 -20.39 17.79
CA GLY A 111 22.95 -19.21 17.57
C GLY A 111 23.44 -18.59 18.88
N GLN A 112 22.58 -18.49 19.89
CA GLN A 112 22.94 -17.98 21.22
C GLN A 112 23.99 -18.86 21.91
N GLN A 113 23.82 -20.17 21.88
CA GLN A 113 24.81 -21.11 22.45
C GLN A 113 26.17 -21.01 21.75
N LEU A 114 26.17 -20.83 20.43
CA LEU A 114 27.42 -20.64 19.68
C LEU A 114 28.09 -19.31 20.07
N LEU A 115 27.30 -18.25 20.20
CA LEU A 115 27.79 -16.94 20.61
C LEU A 115 28.42 -16.98 22.01
N GLU A 116 27.79 -17.66 22.96
CA GLU A 116 28.31 -17.83 24.33
C GLU A 116 29.68 -18.53 24.33
N LYS A 117 29.83 -19.63 23.56
CA LYS A 117 31.12 -20.32 23.41
C LYS A 117 32.20 -19.44 22.79
N ILE A 118 31.85 -18.59 21.82
CA ILE A 118 32.79 -17.64 21.23
C ILE A 118 33.21 -16.59 22.27
N GLN A 119 32.28 -16.10 23.08
CA GLN A 119 32.57 -15.14 24.14
C GLN A 119 33.48 -15.73 25.23
N GLU A 120 33.23 -16.98 25.65
CA GLU A 120 34.10 -17.70 26.58
C GLU A 120 35.53 -17.85 26.03
N ALA A 121 35.66 -18.33 24.78
CA ALA A 121 36.96 -18.50 24.15
C ALA A 121 37.72 -17.16 24.00
N LEU A 122 37.01 -16.08 23.68
CA LEU A 122 37.62 -14.73 23.62
C LEU A 122 38.06 -14.24 25.00
N SER A 123 37.30 -14.54 26.06
CA SER A 123 37.66 -14.22 27.44
C SER A 123 38.92 -14.97 27.88
N ASP A 124 39.02 -16.26 27.56
CA ASP A 124 40.19 -17.08 27.86
C ASP A 124 41.44 -16.57 27.14
N ILE A 125 41.31 -16.20 25.87
CA ILE A 125 42.41 -15.60 25.09
C ILE A 125 42.85 -14.28 25.74
N ALA A 126 41.90 -13.42 26.12
CA ALA A 126 42.21 -12.15 26.77
C ALA A 126 42.95 -12.35 28.10
N GLN A 127 42.49 -13.29 28.93
CA GLN A 127 43.13 -13.61 30.21
C GLN A 127 44.55 -14.17 30.01
N ALA A 128 44.74 -15.12 29.08
CA ALA A 128 46.06 -15.68 28.77
C ALA A 128 47.04 -14.61 28.28
N GLN A 129 46.57 -13.62 27.50
CA GLN A 129 47.40 -12.49 27.07
C GLN A 129 47.79 -11.56 28.24
N LEU A 130 46.88 -11.30 29.16
CA LEU A 130 47.17 -10.52 30.37
C LEU A 130 48.18 -11.24 31.26
N ASP A 131 48.01 -12.54 31.48
CA ASP A 131 48.93 -13.35 32.30
C ASP A 131 50.34 -13.38 31.69
N MET A 132 50.46 -13.53 30.36
CA MET A 132 51.74 -13.44 29.66
C MET A 132 52.40 -12.06 29.79
N GLN A 133 51.63 -10.98 29.74
CA GLN A 133 52.14 -9.62 29.98
C GLN A 133 52.62 -9.41 31.43
N HIS A 134 51.91 -9.98 32.41
CA HIS A 134 52.32 -9.92 33.81
C HIS A 134 53.62 -10.70 34.02
N LEU A 135 53.71 -11.93 33.50
CA LEU A 135 54.89 -12.76 33.64
C LEU A 135 56.14 -12.12 33.01
N THR A 136 56.00 -11.57 31.81
CA THR A 136 57.09 -10.85 31.13
C THR A 136 57.56 -9.63 31.92
N LYS A 137 56.66 -8.85 32.51
CA LYS A 137 57.03 -7.72 33.41
C LYS A 137 57.76 -8.15 34.68
N THR A 138 57.34 -9.22 35.35
CA THR A 138 58.05 -9.77 36.54
C THR A 138 59.44 -10.32 36.21
N THR A 139 59.60 -10.91 35.02
CA THR A 139 60.90 -11.46 34.59
C THR A 139 61.89 -10.36 34.22
N SER A 140 61.41 -9.21 33.70
CA SER A 140 62.25 -8.03 33.48
C SER A 140 62.61 -7.27 34.77
N GLY A 141 61.75 -7.26 35.79
CA GLY A 141 62.01 -6.57 37.07
C GLY A 141 62.94 -7.33 38.04
N SER A 142 63.17 -8.63 37.82
CA SER A 142 64.08 -9.45 38.66
C SER A 142 65.53 -9.46 38.16
N ARG A 143 65.83 -8.72 37.09
CA ARG A 143 67.16 -8.69 36.44
C ARG A 143 67.92 -7.36 36.62
N GLU A 144 67.42 -6.46 37.47
CA GLU A 144 68.13 -5.23 37.87
C GLU A 144 68.71 -5.34 39.28
#